data_AF-A0A3M6TGK7-F1
#
_entry.id   AF-A0A3M6TGK7-F1
#
_cell.length_a   1.000
_cell.length_b   1.000
_cell.length_c   1.000
_cell.angle_alpha   90.00
_cell.angle_beta   90.00
_cell.angle_gamma   90.00
#
_symmetry.space_group_name_H-M   'P 1'
#
loop_
_entity.id
_entity.type
_entity.pdbx_description
1 polymer ?
#
loop_
_entity_poly.entity_id
_entity_poly.type
_entity_poly.pdbx_seq_one_letter_code
_entity_poly.pdbx_strand_id
1 'polypeptide(L)'
;MTQETPADKAKMPKCPKCNKEVYFAEKVSSLGKDWHRPCLRCEKCNKTLSSGGHAEHQGKPYCNKPCYSALFGPGGFGHGGTESHKY
;
A
#
# COMPACT_ATOMS: atom_id res chain seq x y z
N MET A 1 0.21 9.35 -43.92
CA MET A 1 1.08 9.45 -42.72
C MET A 1 0.17 9.56 -41.50
N THR A 2 0.07 8.48 -40.73
CA THR A 2 -0.78 8.36 -39.53
C THR A 2 -0.24 9.30 -38.45
N GLN A 3 -1.03 10.30 -38.06
CA GLN A 3 -0.74 11.12 -36.88
C GLN A 3 -1.94 10.96 -35.94
N GLU A 4 -1.78 10.01 -35.02
CA GLU A 4 -2.60 9.83 -33.84
C GLU A 4 -2.48 11.07 -32.94
N THR A 5 -3.46 11.96 -32.98
CA THR A 5 -3.50 13.14 -32.12
C THR A 5 -3.85 12.69 -30.69
N PRO A 6 -2.99 12.90 -29.68
CA PRO A 6 -3.21 12.39 -28.33
C PRO A 6 -4.30 13.21 -27.66
N ALA A 7 -5.48 12.61 -27.54
CA ALA A 7 -6.61 13.11 -26.79
C ALA A 7 -6.17 13.61 -25.41
N ASP A 8 -6.65 14.81 -25.08
CA ASP A 8 -6.91 15.34 -23.74
C ASP A 8 -6.32 14.51 -22.59
N LYS A 9 -5.35 15.10 -21.89
CA LYS A 9 -4.69 14.56 -20.68
C LYS A 9 -5.72 14.38 -19.54
N ALA A 10 -6.66 13.45 -19.69
CA ALA A 10 -7.47 12.93 -18.61
C ALA A 10 -6.48 12.31 -17.65
N LYS A 11 -6.31 12.94 -16.48
CA LYS A 11 -5.36 12.53 -15.45
C LYS A 11 -5.79 11.16 -14.91
N MET A 12 -5.39 10.10 -15.61
CA MET A 12 -5.70 8.74 -15.22
C MET A 12 -4.96 8.46 -13.91
N PRO A 13 -5.67 7.97 -12.88
CA PRO A 13 -5.01 7.59 -11.64
C PRO A 13 -3.94 6.53 -11.91
N LYS A 14 -2.74 6.75 -11.39
CA LYS A 14 -1.63 5.80 -11.48
C LYS A 14 -1.42 5.13 -10.14
N CYS A 15 -1.32 3.81 -10.15
CA CYS A 15 -1.08 3.04 -8.94
C CYS A 15 0.37 3.23 -8.49
N PRO A 16 0.64 3.72 -7.27
CA PRO A 16 2.01 3.95 -6.80
C PRO A 16 2.82 2.65 -6.61
N LYS A 17 2.15 1.49 -6.53
CA LYS A 17 2.81 0.19 -6.38
C LYS A 17 3.43 -0.34 -7.66
N CYS A 18 2.69 -0.25 -8.76
CA CYS A 18 3.07 -0.86 -10.04
C CYS A 18 3.32 0.17 -11.14
N ASN A 19 3.09 1.47 -10.86
CA ASN A 19 3.18 2.58 -11.80
C ASN A 19 2.31 2.42 -13.07
N LYS A 20 1.31 1.53 -13.02
CA LYS A 20 0.35 1.31 -14.11
C LYS A 20 -0.90 2.16 -13.90
N GLU A 21 -1.57 2.40 -15.01
CA GLU A 21 -2.86 3.09 -15.07
C GLU A 21 -3.93 2.27 -14.36
N VAL A 22 -4.75 2.95 -13.55
CA VAL A 22 -5.83 2.33 -12.79
C VAL A 22 -7.14 2.57 -13.54
N TYR A 23 -7.63 1.51 -14.18
CA TYR A 23 -8.92 1.56 -14.87
C TYR A 23 -10.09 1.58 -13.88
N PHE A 24 -11.21 2.15 -14.30
CA PHE A 24 -12.40 2.31 -13.47
C PHE A 24 -12.96 0.98 -12.92
N ALA A 25 -12.72 -0.14 -13.62
CA ALA A 25 -13.15 -1.47 -13.19
C ALA A 25 -12.39 -2.00 -11.96
N GLU A 26 -11.13 -1.61 -11.77
CA GLU A 26 -10.27 -2.12 -10.70
C GLU A 26 -9.78 -1.01 -9.76
N LYS A 27 -10.23 0.23 -9.97
CA LYS A 27 -9.82 1.36 -9.17
C LYS A 27 -10.33 1.24 -7.74
N VAL A 28 -9.41 1.48 -6.83
CA VAL A 28 -9.65 1.55 -5.40
C VAL A 28 -9.08 2.86 -4.90
N SER A 29 -9.95 3.79 -4.54
CA SER A 29 -9.57 5.04 -3.91
C SER A 29 -9.32 4.81 -2.42
N SER A 30 -8.11 5.04 -1.95
CA SER A 30 -7.74 4.95 -0.54
C SER A 30 -6.68 5.97 -0.15
N LEU A 31 -6.84 6.59 1.03
CA LEU A 31 -5.94 7.63 1.54
C LEU A 31 -5.67 8.77 0.55
N GLY A 32 -6.65 9.08 -0.31
CA GLY A 32 -6.53 10.13 -1.34
C GLY A 32 -5.74 9.72 -2.58
N LYS A 33 -5.39 8.43 -2.74
CA LYS A 33 -4.75 7.87 -3.94
C LYS A 33 -5.54 6.71 -4.51
N ASP A 34 -5.29 6.42 -5.78
CA ASP A 34 -5.93 5.32 -6.49
C ASP A 34 -4.98 4.14 -6.66
N TRP A 35 -5.53 2.96 -6.41
CA TRP A 35 -4.80 1.70 -6.39
C TRP A 35 -5.56 0.65 -7.18
N HIS A 36 -4.88 -0.42 -7.60
CA HIS A 36 -5.56 -1.63 -8.07
C HIS A 36 -6.01 -2.49 -6.89
N ARG A 37 -7.17 -3.12 -7.00
CA ARG A 37 -7.65 -4.19 -6.10
C ARG A 37 -6.55 -5.19 -5.67
N PRO A 38 -5.78 -5.82 -6.59
CA PRO A 38 -4.69 -6.72 -6.22
C PRO A 38 -3.41 -6.02 -5.73
N CYS A 39 -3.20 -4.75 -6.07
CA CYS A 39 -2.04 -3.99 -5.62
C CYS A 39 -2.16 -3.60 -4.13
N LEU A 40 -3.39 -3.43 -3.64
CA LEU A 40 -3.74 -3.13 -2.26
C LEU A 40 -3.50 -4.33 -1.33
N ARG A 41 -2.29 -4.89 -1.33
CA ARG A 41 -1.87 -6.00 -0.47
C ARG A 41 -0.73 -5.57 0.42
N CYS A 42 -0.79 -5.95 1.69
CA CYS A 42 0.24 -5.64 2.67
C CYS A 42 1.59 -6.20 2.23
N GLU A 43 2.65 -5.40 2.18
CA GLU A 43 3.98 -5.92 1.80
C GLU A 43 4.61 -6.81 2.90
N LYS A 44 4.16 -6.65 4.15
CA LYS A 44 4.71 -7.38 5.30
C LYS A 44 4.13 -8.78 5.46
N CYS A 45 2.82 -8.93 5.29
CA CYS A 45 2.10 -10.19 5.49
C CYS A 45 1.43 -10.71 4.22
N ASN A 46 1.56 -10.01 3.08
CA ASN A 46 0.94 -10.33 1.80
C ASN A 46 -0.59 -10.46 1.84
N LYS A 47 -1.23 -10.01 2.92
CA LYS A 47 -2.68 -10.03 3.08
C LYS A 47 -3.34 -9.02 2.16
N THR A 48 -4.37 -9.45 1.44
CA THR A 48 -5.23 -8.57 0.66
C THR A 48 -5.92 -7.60 1.61
N LEU A 49 -5.73 -6.30 1.38
CA LEU A 49 -6.33 -5.24 2.17
C LEU A 49 -7.65 -4.82 1.50
N SER A 50 -8.55 -4.25 2.31
CA SER A 50 -9.76 -3.64 1.79
C SER A 50 -9.56 -2.13 1.62
N SER A 51 -10.25 -1.59 0.61
CA SER A 51 -10.41 -0.16 0.37
C SER A 51 -10.90 0.54 1.64
N GLY A 52 -10.10 1.48 2.18
CA GLY A 52 -10.49 2.30 3.33
C GLY A 52 -10.13 1.77 4.72
N GLY A 53 -9.57 0.55 4.83
CA GLY A 53 -9.21 -0.08 6.12
C GLY A 53 -7.72 -0.35 6.32
N HIS A 54 -6.84 0.35 5.63
CA HIS A 54 -5.40 0.09 5.64
C HIS A 54 -4.58 1.38 5.67
N ALA A 55 -3.27 1.24 5.88
CA ALA A 55 -2.35 2.36 5.96
C ALA A 55 -1.36 2.32 4.78
N GLU A 56 -1.03 3.49 4.23
CA GLU A 56 0.03 3.64 3.22
C GLU A 56 1.29 4.16 3.90
N HIS A 57 2.44 3.61 3.53
CA HIS A 57 3.74 4.18 3.86
C HIS A 57 4.67 4.12 2.64
N GLN A 58 5.25 5.25 2.25
CA GLN A 58 6.18 5.35 1.09
C GLN A 58 5.63 4.73 -0.22
N GLY A 59 4.33 4.90 -0.50
CA GLY A 59 3.71 4.33 -1.70
C GLY A 59 3.49 2.81 -1.65
N LYS A 60 3.61 2.20 -0.46
CA LYS A 60 3.34 0.79 -0.21
C LYS A 60 2.19 0.63 0.79
N PRO A 61 1.21 -0.23 0.53
CA PRO A 61 0.10 -0.44 1.44
C PRO A 61 0.46 -1.48 2.51
N TYR A 62 0.02 -1.24 3.73
CA TYR A 62 0.26 -2.04 4.93
C TYR A 62 -1.03 -2.23 5.74
N CYS A 63 -1.15 -3.33 6.49
CA CYS A 63 -2.27 -3.52 7.41
C CYS A 63 -2.27 -2.42 8.48
N ASN A 64 -3.46 -1.88 8.80
CA ASN A 64 -3.67 -0.93 9.89
C ASN A 64 -3.04 -1.42 11.22
N LYS A 65 -3.28 -2.69 11.58
CA LYS A 65 -2.68 -3.37 12.73
C LYS A 65 -2.50 -4.87 12.42
N PRO A 66 -1.43 -5.54 12.89
CA PRO A 66 -0.27 -4.96 13.59
C PRO A 66 0.84 -4.46 12.65
N CYS A 67 0.81 -4.75 11.35
CA CYS A 67 1.97 -4.51 10.46
C CYS A 67 2.43 -3.05 10.41
N TYR A 68 1.53 -2.10 10.19
CA TYR A 68 1.90 -0.69 10.13
C TYR A 68 2.47 -0.19 11.46
N SER A 69 1.86 -0.55 12.59
CA SER A 69 2.37 -0.17 13.92
C SER A 69 3.64 -0.91 14.34
N ALA A 70 3.87 -2.13 13.87
CA ALA A 70 5.09 -2.88 14.16
C ALA A 70 6.29 -2.36 13.34
N LEU A 71 6.04 -1.80 12.15
CA LEU A 71 7.08 -1.25 11.27
C LEU A 71 7.33 0.25 11.49
N PHE A 72 6.26 1.02 11.67
CA PHE A 72 6.27 2.49 11.70
C PHE A 72 5.69 3.07 12.99
N GLY A 73 5.26 2.23 13.93
CA GLY A 73 4.96 2.72 15.28
C GLY A 73 6.25 3.21 15.94
N PRO A 74 6.16 4.06 16.98
CA PRO A 74 7.30 4.43 17.80
C PRO A 74 7.86 3.14 18.39
N GLY A 75 8.90 2.62 17.72
CA GLY A 75 9.66 1.49 18.17
C GLY A 75 10.36 1.91 19.44
N GLY A 76 9.78 1.53 20.58
CA GLY A 76 10.57 1.27 21.77
C GLY A 76 11.61 0.23 21.37
N PHE A 77 12.77 0.73 20.97
CA PHE A 77 14.01 -0.01 20.84
C PHE A 77 14.40 -0.45 22.27
N GLY A 78 13.64 -1.41 22.81
CA GLY A 78 13.96 -2.10 24.03
C GLY A 78 14.96 -3.19 23.70
N HIS A 79 16.23 -2.84 23.82
CA HIS A 79 17.35 -3.76 23.84
C HIS A 79 17.14 -4.86 24.91
N GLY A 80 17.59 -6.07 24.59
CA GLY A 80 18.12 -7.01 25.59
C GLY A 80 17.13 -8.02 26.15
N GLY A 81 17.28 -9.27 25.72
CA GLY A 81 16.52 -10.40 26.26
C GLY A 81 16.81 -10.66 27.73
N THR A 82 15.75 -10.89 28.51
CA THR A 82 15.86 -11.61 29.77
C THR A 82 15.70 -13.09 29.46
N GLU A 83 16.85 -13.74 29.32
CA GLU A 83 17.11 -15.11 29.75
C GLU A 83 15.89 -15.89 30.29
N SER A 84 15.42 -16.84 29.49
CA SER A 84 14.57 -17.93 29.96
C SER A 84 15.43 -18.89 30.80
N HIS A 85 15.60 -18.61 32.09
CA HIS A 85 15.99 -19.62 33.05
C HIS A 85 14.76 -20.46 33.39
N LYS A 86 14.61 -21.55 32.65
CA LYS A 86 13.67 -22.63 32.92
C LYS A 86 14.17 -23.37 34.16
N TYR A 87 13.48 -23.16 35.29
CA TYR A 87 13.60 -23.99 36.49
C TYR A 87 12.92 -25.34 36.25
#